data_AF-A0A151R0P5-F1
#
_entry.id   AF-A0A151R0P5-F1
#
_cell.length_a   1.000
_cell.length_b   1.000
_cell.length_c   1.000
_cell.angle_alpha   90.00
_cell.angle_beta   90.00
_cell.angle_gamma   90.00
#
_symmetry.space_group_name_H-M   'P 1'
#
loop_
_entity.id
_entity.type
_entity.pdbx_description
1 polymer ?
#
loop_
_entity_poly.entity_id
_entity_poly.type
_entity_poly.pdbx_seq_one_letter_code
_entity_poly.pdbx_strand_id
1 'polypeptide(L)' 'MRPSHMIFQVFDGSRQEVMGETTLPIQVGPMTFNIEFQVIDITYTYNCLLGRPWIH' A
#
# COMPACT_ATOMS: atom_id res chain seq x y z
N MET A 1 -2.07 -6.10 -11.69
CA MET A 1 -2.10 -4.79 -10.99
C MET A 1 -3.30 -4.05 -11.52
N ARG A 2 -4.24 -3.67 -10.65
CA ARG A 2 -5.46 -2.99 -11.04
C ARG A 2 -5.22 -1.47 -11.00
N PRO A 3 -5.60 -0.71 -12.04
CA PRO A 3 -5.47 0.75 -11.98
C PRO A 3 -6.40 1.30 -10.88
N SER A 4 -5.86 2.18 -10.05
CA SER A 4 -6.58 2.84 -8.96
C SER A 4 -6.52 4.35 -9.19
N HIS A 5 -7.64 5.06 -9.02
CA HIS A 5 -7.71 6.52 -9.13
C HIS A 5 -7.61 7.21 -7.77
N MET A 6 -6.93 6.55 -6.82
CA MET A 6 -6.80 7.07 -5.47
C MET A 6 -5.62 8.05 -5.39
N ILE A 7 -5.85 9.19 -4.73
CA ILE A 7 -4.82 10.20 -4.48
C ILE A 7 -4.43 10.11 -3.02
N PHE A 8 -3.15 9.88 -2.75
CA PHE A 8 -2.57 9.92 -1.42
C PHE A 8 -1.92 11.29 -1.18
N GLN A 9 -2.03 11.80 0.06
CA GLN A 9 -1.28 12.98 0.48
C GLN A 9 -0.11 12.54 1.36
N VAL A 10 1.10 12.82 0.91
CA VAL A 10 2.33 12.52 1.65
C VAL A 10 2.49 13.52 2.79
N PHE A 11 3.31 13.16 3.79
CA PHE A 11 3.59 13.99 4.96
C PHE A 11 4.06 15.42 4.63
N ASP A 12 4.77 15.59 3.52
CA ASP A 12 5.23 16.90 3.03
C ASP A 12 4.12 17.74 2.38
N GLY A 13 2.88 17.23 2.37
CA GLY A 13 1.71 17.88 1.81
C GLY A 13 1.54 17.66 0.30
N SER A 14 2.48 16.98 -0.37
CA SER A 14 2.38 16.66 -1.79
C SER A 14 1.32 15.60 -2.05
N ARG A 15 0.63 15.71 -3.20
CA ARG A 15 -0.35 14.72 -3.66
C ARG A 15 0.32 13.77 -4.64
N GLN A 16 0.15 12.48 -4.40
CA GLN A 16 0.72 11.39 -5.18
C GLN A 16 -0.42 10.50 -5.66
N GLU A 17 -0.43 10.16 -6.94
CA GLU A 17 -1.41 9.23 -7.50
C GLU A 17 -0.97 7.79 -7.24
N VAL A 18 -1.91 6.94 -6.81
CA VAL A 18 -1.67 5.51 -6.65
C VAL A 18 -1.57 4.89 -8.05
N MET A 19 -0.43 4.32 -8.40
CA MET A 19 -0.23 3.63 -9.68
C MET A 19 -1.12 2.40 -9.84
N GLY A 20 -1.47 1.76 -8.73
CA GLY A 20 -2.43 0.66 -8.74
C GLY A 20 -2.42 -0.16 -7.48
N GLU A 21 -3.27 -1.16 -7.49
CA GLU A 21 -3.44 -2.11 -6.40
C GLU A 21 -2.85 -3.47 -6.77
N THR A 22 -2.19 -4.11 -5.79
CA THR A 22 -1.66 -5.47 -5.92
C THR A 22 -1.93 -6.26 -4.65
N THR A 23 -2.32 -7.52 -4.78
CA THR A 23 -2.49 -8.42 -3.64
C THR A 23 -1.22 -9.24 -3.46
N LEU A 24 -0.64 -9.21 -2.26
CA LEU A 24 0.55 -9.97 -1.92
C LEU A 24 0.23 -10.91 -0.76
N PRO A 25 0.60 -12.21 -0.85
CA PRO A 25 0.51 -13.12 0.28
C PRO A 25 1.61 -12.79 1.30
N ILE A 26 1.22 -12.52 2.54
CA ILE A 26 2.10 -12.31 3.67
C ILE A 26 1.93 -13.45 4.66
N GLN A 27 3.04 -14.08 5.03
CA GLN A 27 3.06 -15.11 6.06
C GLN A 27 3.31 -14.48 7.43
N VAL A 28 2.39 -14.70 8.36
CA VAL A 28 2.51 -14.31 9.77
C VAL A 28 2.38 -15.59 10.61
N GLY A 29 3.50 -16.08 11.10
CA GLY A 29 3.56 -17.41 11.74
C GLY A 29 3.15 -18.52 10.75
N PRO A 30 2.31 -19.49 11.15
CA PRO A 30 1.87 -20.57 10.27
C PRO A 30 0.75 -20.15 9.29
N MET A 31 0.27 -18.90 9.35
CA MET A 31 -0.86 -18.42 8.56
C MET A 31 -0.39 -17.53 7.40
N THR A 32 -1.05 -17.64 6.26
CA THR A 32 -0.83 -16.77 5.09
C THR A 32 -2.04 -15.85 4.90
N PHE A 33 -1.81 -14.56 4.84
CA PHE A 33 -2.81 -13.52 4.63
C PHE A 33 -2.62 -12.90 3.25
N ASN A 34 -3.67 -12.85 2.45
CA ASN A 34 -3.65 -12.09 1.21
C ASN A 34 -3.99 -10.64 1.55
N ILE A 35 -3.00 -9.76 1.51
CA ILE A 35 -3.16 -8.35 1.84
C ILE A 35 -3.10 -7.54 0.54
N GLU A 36 -4.01 -6.59 0.40
CA GLU A 36 -4.04 -5.64 -0.70
C GLU A 36 -3.13 -4.45 -0.40
N PHE A 37 -2.27 -4.14 -1.36
CA PHE A 37 -1.30 -3.06 -1.32
C PHE A 37 -1.58 -2.05 -2.40
N GLN A 38 -1.47 -0.77 -2.05
CA GLN A 38 -1.45 0.33 -2.99
C GLN A 38 0.00 0.65 -3.34
N VAL A 39 0.29 0.73 -4.63
CA VAL A 39 1.61 1.05 -5.15
C VAL A 39 1.61 2.50 -5.56
N ILE A 40 2.61 3.27 -5.10
CA ILE A 40 2.75 4.70 -5.35
C ILE A 40 4.15 4.93 -5.95
N ASP A 41 4.26 5.80 -6.95
CA ASP A 41 5.56 6.15 -7.56
C ASP A 41 6.21 7.33 -6.85
N ILE A 42 7.02 7.04 -5.85
CA ILE A 42 7.69 8.05 -5.03
C ILE A 42 9.19 8.01 -5.30
N THR A 43 9.81 9.20 -5.42
CA THR A 43 11.26 9.35 -5.67
C THR A 43 12.14 8.80 -4.54
N TYR A 44 11.56 8.58 -3.36
CA TYR A 44 12.24 8.02 -2.19
C TYR A 44 11.81 6.57 -1.98
N THR A 45 12.75 5.66 -1.76
CA THR A 45 12.48 4.26 -1.39
C THR A 45 11.89 4.16 0.02
N TYR A 46 10.60 4.44 0.18
CA TYR A 46 9.90 4.09 1.42
C TYR A 46 9.50 2.61 1.39
N ASN A 47 9.64 1.95 2.54
CA ASN A 47 9.27 0.55 2.73
C ASN A 47 7.74 0.38 2.77
N CYS A 48 7.28 -0.86 2.58
CA CYS A 48 5.88 -1.27 2.74
C CYS A 48 5.26 -0.70 4.03
N LEU A 49 4.38 0.28 3.90
CA LEU A 49 3.62 0.84 5.02
C LEU A 49 2.32 0.05 5.15
N LEU A 50 2.25 -0.81 6.16
CA LEU A 50 0.98 -1.42 6.54
C LEU A 50 0.12 -0.33 7.21
N GLY A 51 -0.81 0.25 6.47
CA GLY A 51 -1.91 1.02 7.07
C GLY A 51 -2.71 0.14 8.02
N ARG A 52 -3.56 0.72 8.86
CA ARG A 52 -4.45 -0.07 9.72
C ARG A 52 -5.77 -0.40 9.01
N PRO A 53 -6.00 -1.66 8.61
CA PRO A 53 -7.36 -2.18 8.54
C PRO A 53 -7.65 -3.25 9.61
N TRP A 54 -6.82 -3.41 10.64
CA TRP A 54 -7.02 -4.47 11.66
C TRP A 54 -6.55 -4.03 13.05
N ILE A 55 -7.32 -3.16 13.69
CA ILE A 55 -7.45 -3.16 15.16
C ILE A 55 -8.93 -3.26 15.44
N HIS A 56 -9.47 -4.48 15.40
CA HIS A 56 -10.58 -4.82 16.28
C HIS A 56 -10.46 -6.26 16.76
#